data_AF-A0A5J4PG79-F1
#
_entry.id   AF-A0A5J4PG79-F1
#
_cell.length_a   1.000
_cell.length_b   1.000
_cell.length_c   1.000
_cell.angle_alpha   90.00
_cell.angle_beta   90.00
_cell.angle_gamma   90.00
#
_symmetry.space_group_name_H-M   'P 1'
#
loop_
_entity.id
_entity.type
_entity.pdbx_description
1 polymer ?
#
loop_
_entity_poly.entity_id
_entity_poly.type
_entity_poly.pdbx_seq_one_letter_code
_entity_poly.pdbx_strand_id
1 'polypeptide(L)'
;TDSFSYLDGMYAFSIYDKRINKVILARDFFGEKPLYYHETSAAFYWASELKSIVNVIDRTGLTLSNTALNLYFQLTYIPAPYTIYENIFKLELNTVLEYNLQTKKVIQTPIKQQTAKDGYMGISEENAAKICFEKVYQSVISRSVADVPLGTFLSGGVDSSIVSWCLAQNSNQQINTFSIGFENKKI
;
A
#
# COMPACT_ATOMS: atom_id res chain seq x y z
N THR A 1 -9.12 -0.18 17.50
CA THR A 1 -8.57 -0.25 16.13
C THR A 1 -9.15 -1.41 15.33
N ASP A 2 -9.96 -2.30 15.93
CA ASP A 2 -10.63 -3.40 15.21
C ASP A 2 -11.48 -2.95 14.01
N SER A 3 -12.02 -1.71 14.05
CA SER A 3 -12.74 -1.12 12.92
C SER A 3 -11.91 -1.02 11.64
N PHE A 4 -10.58 -0.99 11.72
CA PHE A 4 -9.73 -0.94 10.52
C PHE A 4 -9.76 -2.26 9.73
N SER A 5 -10.21 -3.36 10.34
CA SER A 5 -10.44 -4.64 9.64
C SER A 5 -11.53 -4.59 8.56
N TYR A 6 -12.38 -3.56 8.59
CA TYR A 6 -13.48 -3.37 7.64
C TYR A 6 -13.07 -2.51 6.43
N LEU A 7 -11.87 -1.93 6.43
CA LEU A 7 -11.39 -1.08 5.35
C LEU A 7 -10.84 -1.95 4.21
N ASP A 8 -11.47 -1.87 3.04
CA ASP A 8 -10.98 -2.44 1.78
C ASP A 8 -10.54 -1.29 0.86
N GLY A 9 -9.24 -1.21 0.59
CA GLY A 9 -8.69 -0.20 -0.30
C GLY A 9 -7.21 0.09 -0.07
N MET A 10 -6.70 1.02 -0.87
CA MET A 10 -5.35 1.56 -0.78
C MET A 10 -5.33 2.77 0.15
N TYR A 11 -4.68 2.66 1.31
CA TYR A 11 -4.71 3.74 2.29
C TYR A 11 -3.49 3.79 3.20
N ALA A 12 -3.16 5.01 3.56
CA ALA A 12 -2.29 5.35 4.67
C ALA A 12 -2.89 6.59 5.32
N PHE A 13 -3.24 6.52 6.61
CA PHE A 13 -3.82 7.67 7.31
C PHE A 13 -3.27 7.78 8.74
N SER A 14 -3.50 8.95 9.33
CA SER A 14 -3.16 9.23 10.72
C SER A 14 -4.35 9.81 11.47
N ILE A 15 -4.55 9.36 12.70
CA ILE A 15 -5.50 9.91 13.66
C ILE A 15 -4.72 10.43 14.85
N TYR A 16 -4.88 11.71 15.16
CA TYR A 16 -4.43 12.26 16.43
C TYR A 16 -5.61 12.31 17.40
N ASP A 17 -5.54 11.53 18.48
CA ASP A 17 -6.57 11.52 19.51
C ASP A 17 -6.06 12.13 20.81
N LYS A 18 -6.50 13.36 21.08
CA LYS A 18 -6.18 14.13 22.29
C LYS A 18 -6.67 13.47 23.58
N ARG A 19 -7.76 12.71 23.52
CA ARG A 19 -8.40 12.13 24.72
C ARG A 19 -7.55 11.03 25.34
N ILE A 20 -6.87 10.26 24.49
CA ILE A 20 -5.96 9.17 24.88
C ILE A 20 -4.48 9.52 24.67
N ASN A 21 -4.22 10.75 24.21
CA ASN A 21 -2.91 11.31 23.92
C ASN A 21 -2.02 10.42 23.02
N LYS A 22 -2.61 9.94 21.92
CA LYS A 22 -1.94 9.07 20.95
C LYS A 22 -2.02 9.61 19.53
N VAL A 23 -0.99 9.33 18.75
CA VAL A 23 -1.05 9.33 17.28
C VAL A 23 -1.19 7.88 16.82
N ILE A 24 -2.18 7.62 15.97
CA ILE A 24 -2.45 6.31 15.40
C ILE A 24 -2.21 6.40 13.91
N LEU A 25 -1.28 5.62 13.39
CA LEU A 25 -1.02 5.48 11.96
C LEU A 25 -1.54 4.13 11.51
N ALA A 26 -2.18 4.06 10.35
CA ALA A 26 -2.62 2.80 9.77
C ALA A 26 -2.22 2.73 8.29
N ARG A 27 -1.70 1.57 7.87
CA ARG A 27 -1.32 1.29 6.49
C ARG A 27 -2.06 0.05 5.99
N ASP A 28 -2.55 0.14 4.76
CA ASP A 28 -3.38 -0.89 4.12
C ASP A 28 -2.69 -2.25 4.00
N PHE A 29 -3.50 -3.27 3.69
CA PHE A 29 -3.07 -4.66 3.68
C PHE A 29 -1.90 -4.95 2.73
N PHE A 30 -1.87 -4.33 1.55
CA PHE A 30 -0.81 -4.53 0.57
C PHE A 30 0.32 -3.50 0.73
N GLY A 31 0.14 -2.51 1.61
CA GLY A 31 1.05 -1.39 1.75
C GLY A 31 1.16 -0.57 0.47
N GLU A 32 0.07 -0.42 -0.29
CA GLU A 32 0.13 0.29 -1.56
C GLU A 32 0.50 1.77 -1.35
N LYS A 33 -0.09 2.40 -0.33
CA LYS A 33 0.29 3.76 0.04
C LYS A 33 1.47 3.75 1.01
N PRO A 34 2.59 4.43 0.68
CA PRO A 34 3.72 4.53 1.58
C PRO A 34 3.37 5.36 2.82
N LEU A 35 3.92 4.96 3.96
CA LEU A 35 3.86 5.73 5.20
C LEU A 35 5.18 5.55 5.95
N TYR A 36 5.85 6.65 6.24
CA TYR A 36 7.14 6.70 6.92
C TYR A 36 6.98 7.35 8.28
N TYR A 37 7.84 6.99 9.23
CA TYR A 37 7.90 7.64 10.53
C TYR A 37 9.34 7.71 11.06
N HIS A 38 9.58 8.67 11.92
CA HIS A 38 10.86 8.91 12.57
C HIS A 38 10.63 9.53 13.95
N GLU A 39 11.38 9.07 14.96
CA GLU A 39 11.33 9.63 16.30
C GLU A 39 12.66 10.29 16.65
N THR A 40 12.58 11.49 17.21
CA THR A 40 13.71 12.22 17.81
C THR A 40 13.43 12.48 19.28
N SER A 41 14.42 13.01 20.00
CA SER A 41 14.21 13.50 21.37
C SER A 41 13.15 14.61 21.45
N ALA A 42 13.00 15.41 20.39
CA ALA A 42 12.11 16.58 20.34
C ALA A 42 10.68 16.25 19.85
N ALA A 43 10.55 15.40 18.84
CA ALA A 43 9.26 15.15 18.19
C ALA A 43 9.20 13.79 17.46
N PHE A 44 7.97 13.37 17.20
CA PHE A 44 7.62 12.23 16.35
C PHE A 44 7.11 12.74 15.00
N TYR A 45 7.74 12.31 13.91
CA TYR A 45 7.45 12.72 12.55
C TYR A 45 6.86 11.55 11.76
N TRP A 46 5.88 11.83 10.90
CA TRP A 46 5.38 10.86 9.93
C TRP A 46 4.95 11.56 8.65
N ALA A 47 5.06 10.86 7.52
CA ALA A 47 4.63 11.36 6.21
C ALA A 47 4.45 10.22 5.21
N SER A 48 3.64 10.43 4.18
CA SER A 48 3.52 9.50 3.06
C SER A 48 4.75 9.52 2.14
N GLU A 49 5.61 10.55 2.23
CA GLU A 49 6.81 10.70 1.42
C GLU A 49 8.04 10.87 2.30
N LEU A 50 9.09 10.07 2.04
CA LEU A 50 10.32 10.07 2.82
C LEU A 50 10.99 11.46 2.85
N LYS A 51 11.02 12.15 1.70
CA LYS A 51 11.63 13.49 1.59
C LYS A 51 10.96 14.52 2.51
N SER A 52 9.69 14.36 2.83
CA SER A 52 8.96 15.29 3.71
C SER A 52 9.51 15.25 5.13
N ILE A 53 9.86 14.06 5.64
CA ILE A 53 10.54 13.92 6.94
C ILE A 53 11.95 14.50 6.86
N VAL A 54 12.72 14.13 5.82
CA VAL A 54 14.11 14.61 5.62
C VAL A 54 14.20 16.13 5.49
N ASN A 55 13.14 16.80 5.05
CA ASN A 55 13.09 18.26 4.92
C ASN A 55 12.86 19.01 6.24
N VAL A 56 12.35 18.36 7.27
CA VAL A 56 11.99 19.03 8.54
C VAL A 56 12.87 18.62 9.72
N ILE A 57 13.58 17.50 9.61
CA ILE A 57 14.52 17.04 10.65
C ILE A 57 15.89 17.72 10.51
N ASP A 58 16.64 17.72 11.61
CA ASP A 58 18.07 18.03 11.56
C ASP A 58 18.81 16.93 10.78
N ARG A 59 19.49 17.34 9.71
CA ARG A 59 20.22 16.44 8.80
C ARG A 59 21.63 16.14 9.27
N THR A 60 22.15 16.82 10.28
CA THR A 60 23.53 16.61 10.77
C THR A 60 23.77 15.18 11.27
N GLY A 61 22.71 14.50 11.76
CA GLY A 61 22.74 13.10 12.17
C GLY A 61 22.15 12.11 11.16
N LEU A 62 21.82 12.54 9.94
CA LEU A 62 21.17 11.69 8.95
C LEU A 62 22.22 10.83 8.21
N THR A 63 22.25 9.54 8.53
CA THR A 63 23.19 8.59 7.93
C THR A 63 22.50 7.58 7.02
N LEU A 64 23.23 7.05 6.03
CA LEU A 64 22.73 5.99 5.17
C LEU A 64 22.74 4.65 5.91
N SER A 65 21.72 3.82 5.64
CA SER A 65 21.70 2.46 6.17
C SER A 65 22.39 1.47 5.26
N ASN A 66 23.47 0.86 5.75
CA ASN A 66 24.19 -0.18 5.02
C ASN A 66 23.30 -1.41 4.76
N THR A 67 22.43 -1.73 5.72
CA THR A 67 21.43 -2.81 5.56
C THR A 67 20.48 -2.47 4.43
N ALA A 68 19.93 -1.25 4.39
CA ALA A 68 19.02 -0.85 3.34
C ALA A 68 19.67 -0.79 1.95
N LEU A 69 20.93 -0.32 1.88
CA LEU A 69 21.72 -0.35 0.65
C LEU A 69 21.93 -1.78 0.15
N ASN A 70 22.28 -2.70 1.05
CA ASN A 70 22.46 -4.11 0.71
C ASN A 70 21.16 -4.72 0.18
N LEU A 71 20.04 -4.48 0.85
CA LEU A 71 18.70 -4.91 0.40
C LEU A 71 18.35 -4.32 -0.96
N TYR A 72 18.65 -3.04 -1.20
CA TYR A 72 18.43 -2.41 -2.50
C TYR A 72 19.22 -3.11 -3.62
N PHE A 73 20.50 -3.44 -3.39
CA PHE A 73 21.30 -4.14 -4.40
C PHE A 73 20.84 -5.58 -4.64
N GLN A 74 20.28 -6.25 -3.63
CA GLN A 74 19.77 -7.62 -3.77
C GLN A 74 18.38 -7.68 -4.40
N LEU A 75 17.48 -6.77 -4.01
CA LEU A 75 16.05 -6.84 -4.32
C LEU A 75 15.60 -5.80 -5.35
N THR A 76 16.46 -4.84 -5.71
CA THR A 76 16.16 -3.65 -6.54
C THR A 76 15.17 -2.65 -5.92
N TYR A 77 14.81 -2.85 -4.65
CA TYR A 77 14.03 -1.92 -3.83
C TYR A 77 14.37 -2.09 -2.34
N ILE A 78 14.00 -1.13 -1.50
CA ILE A 78 14.18 -1.21 -0.04
C ILE A 78 12.85 -1.66 0.59
N PRO A 79 12.74 -2.87 1.18
CA PRO A 79 11.51 -3.33 1.82
C PRO A 79 11.25 -2.60 3.13
N ALA A 80 10.00 -2.62 3.61
CA ALA A 80 9.72 -2.27 5.00
C ALA A 80 10.45 -3.25 5.95
N PRO A 81 10.87 -2.82 7.15
CA PRO A 81 10.62 -1.50 7.74
C PRO A 81 11.67 -0.45 7.34
N TYR A 82 12.59 -0.80 6.44
CA TYR A 82 13.74 0.01 6.12
C TYR A 82 13.41 1.21 5.22
N THR A 83 14.25 2.24 5.34
CA THR A 83 14.43 3.28 4.33
C THR A 83 15.92 3.39 4.01
N ILE A 84 16.28 4.24 3.05
CA ILE A 84 17.69 4.47 2.73
C ILE A 84 18.47 5.11 3.89
N TYR A 85 17.78 5.69 4.87
CA TYR A 85 18.35 6.34 6.02
C TYR A 85 18.23 5.49 7.28
N GLU A 86 19.22 5.59 8.16
CA GLU A 86 19.09 5.07 9.52
C GLU A 86 18.01 5.83 10.30
N ASN A 87 17.36 5.14 11.22
CA ASN A 87 16.33 5.66 12.13
C ASN A 87 15.04 6.22 11.49
N ILE A 88 14.95 6.31 10.15
CA ILE A 88 13.68 6.58 9.47
C ILE A 88 13.11 5.25 8.97
N PHE A 89 11.89 4.96 9.37
CA PHE A 89 11.27 3.66 9.13
C PHE A 89 10.08 3.81 8.19
N LYS A 90 9.88 2.80 7.34
CA LYS A 90 8.68 2.61 6.55
C LYS A 90 7.73 1.72 7.36
N LEU A 91 6.53 2.20 7.67
CA LEU A 91 5.56 1.41 8.41
C LEU A 91 5.23 0.13 7.63
N GLU A 92 5.23 -1.02 8.29
CA GLU A 92 4.89 -2.29 7.65
C GLU A 92 3.49 -2.27 7.01
N LEU A 93 3.29 -3.10 5.99
CA LEU A 93 1.95 -3.33 5.44
C LEU A 93 1.03 -3.94 6.50
N ASN A 94 -0.28 -3.82 6.32
CA ASN A 94 -1.29 -4.38 7.21
C ASN A 94 -1.08 -4.03 8.70
N THR A 95 -0.60 -2.83 9.01
CA THR A 95 -0.13 -2.51 10.36
C THR A 95 -0.75 -1.21 10.88
N VAL A 96 -1.10 -1.24 12.17
CA VAL A 96 -1.41 -0.06 12.96
C VAL A 96 -0.23 0.25 13.86
N LEU A 97 0.25 1.49 13.81
CA LEU A 97 1.22 2.02 14.75
C LEU A 97 0.51 2.98 15.71
N GLU A 98 0.61 2.71 17.00
CA GLU A 98 0.19 3.62 18.05
C GLU A 98 1.41 4.24 18.73
N TYR A 99 1.52 5.56 18.66
CA TYR A 99 2.53 6.35 19.35
C TYR A 99 1.89 7.09 20.53
N ASN A 100 2.35 6.82 21.75
CA ASN A 100 1.90 7.53 22.93
C ASN A 100 2.74 8.80 23.15
N LEU A 101 2.10 9.96 23.16
CA LEU A 101 2.78 11.27 23.24
C LEU A 101 3.38 11.58 24.62
N GLN A 102 2.95 10.89 25.68
CA GLN A 102 3.49 11.07 27.04
C GLN A 102 4.67 10.14 27.29
N THR A 103 4.50 8.86 26.98
CA THR A 103 5.50 7.83 27.28
C THR A 103 6.49 7.62 26.14
N LYS A 104 6.26 8.24 24.98
CA LYS A 104 7.03 8.04 23.75
C LYS A 104 7.07 6.58 23.28
N LYS A 105 6.12 5.75 23.73
CA LYS A 105 6.06 4.34 23.39
C LYS A 105 5.42 4.14 22.02
N VAL A 106 6.11 3.42 21.16
CA VAL A 106 5.59 2.90 19.89
C VAL A 106 5.09 1.47 20.09
N ILE A 107 3.88 1.19 19.64
CA ILE A 107 3.32 -0.18 19.55
C ILE A 107 2.85 -0.40 18.12
N GLN A 108 3.26 -1.52 17.52
CA GLN A 108 2.79 -1.94 16.21
C GLN A 108 1.98 -3.21 16.33
N THR A 109 0.79 -3.22 15.73
CA THR A 109 -0.10 -4.39 15.71
C THR A 109 -0.63 -4.63 14.31
N PRO A 110 -0.67 -5.88 13.83
CA PRO A 110 -1.28 -6.17 12.54
C PRO A 110 -2.78 -5.87 12.59
N ILE A 111 -3.32 -5.37 11.48
CA ILE A 111 -4.77 -5.25 11.31
C ILE A 111 -5.31 -6.67 11.16
N LYS A 112 -6.20 -7.06 12.08
CA LYS A 112 -6.85 -8.37 12.05
C LYS A 112 -7.70 -8.47 10.80
N GLN A 113 -7.41 -9.42 9.94
CA GLN A 113 -8.26 -9.67 8.78
C GLN A 113 -9.49 -10.47 9.18
N GLN A 114 -10.64 -10.10 8.63
CA GLN A 114 -11.74 -11.03 8.48
C GLN A 114 -11.42 -11.95 7.29
N THR A 115 -10.54 -12.93 7.51
CA THR A 115 -10.40 -13.99 6.51
C THR A 115 -11.67 -14.82 6.51
N ALA A 116 -12.28 -14.99 5.33
CA ALA A 116 -13.30 -16.02 5.12
C ALA A 116 -12.59 -17.38 5.22
N LYS A 117 -12.50 -17.91 6.45
CA LYS A 117 -11.63 -19.06 6.75
C LYS A 117 -12.10 -20.38 6.12
N ASP A 118 -13.35 -20.49 5.67
CA ASP A 118 -13.94 -21.81 5.39
C ASP A 118 -14.75 -21.91 4.07
N GLY A 119 -14.46 -21.10 3.05
CA GLY A 119 -15.38 -20.93 1.91
C GLY A 119 -15.20 -21.81 0.66
N TYR A 120 -14.06 -22.48 0.47
CA TYR A 120 -13.70 -23.01 -0.86
C TYR A 120 -13.35 -24.50 -0.92
N MET A 121 -13.46 -25.25 0.18
CA MET A 121 -13.26 -26.69 0.12
C MET A 121 -14.47 -27.39 -0.52
N GLY A 122 -14.24 -28.21 -1.54
CA GLY A 122 -15.28 -28.99 -2.21
C GLY A 122 -16.10 -28.24 -3.26
N ILE A 123 -15.67 -27.04 -3.68
CA ILE A 123 -16.33 -26.33 -4.79
C ILE A 123 -16.01 -27.02 -6.13
N SER A 124 -16.98 -27.06 -7.04
CA SER A 124 -16.72 -27.50 -8.41
C SER A 124 -15.87 -26.47 -9.17
N GLU A 125 -15.15 -26.92 -10.19
CA GLU A 125 -14.36 -26.05 -11.06
C GLU A 125 -15.22 -24.93 -11.70
N GLU A 126 -16.42 -25.27 -12.17
CA GLU A 126 -17.36 -24.32 -12.75
C GLU A 126 -17.75 -23.21 -11.76
N ASN A 127 -18.05 -23.58 -10.51
CA ASN A 127 -18.38 -22.60 -9.47
C ASN A 127 -17.16 -21.77 -9.09
N ALA A 128 -15.97 -22.39 -9.02
CA ALA A 128 -14.72 -21.68 -8.76
C ALA A 128 -14.44 -20.62 -9.83
N ALA A 129 -14.61 -20.97 -11.11
CA ALA A 129 -14.44 -20.05 -12.23
C ALA A 129 -15.42 -18.88 -12.15
N LYS A 130 -16.70 -19.14 -11.85
CA LYS A 130 -17.71 -18.10 -11.68
C LYS A 130 -17.38 -17.15 -10.52
N ILE A 131 -17.02 -17.69 -9.36
CA ILE A 131 -16.64 -16.89 -8.19
C ILE A 131 -15.39 -16.05 -8.51
N CYS A 132 -14.38 -16.64 -9.15
CA CYS A 132 -13.17 -15.93 -9.55
C CYS A 132 -13.50 -14.75 -10.47
N PHE A 133 -14.30 -14.99 -11.52
CA PHE A 133 -14.75 -13.97 -12.44
C PHE A 133 -15.48 -12.83 -11.71
N GLU A 134 -16.46 -13.16 -10.85
CA GLU A 134 -17.21 -12.17 -10.08
C GLU A 134 -16.30 -11.34 -9.16
N LYS A 135 -15.35 -11.98 -8.45
CA LYS A 135 -14.41 -11.30 -7.56
C LYS A 135 -13.47 -10.36 -8.33
N VAL A 136 -12.96 -10.80 -9.47
CA VAL A 136 -12.11 -9.96 -10.32
C VAL A 136 -12.90 -8.78 -10.87
N TYR A 137 -14.09 -9.03 -11.42
CA TYR A 137 -14.95 -7.97 -11.95
C TYR A 137 -15.25 -6.91 -10.88
N GLN A 138 -15.72 -7.33 -9.70
CA GLN A 138 -16.05 -6.40 -8.60
C GLN A 138 -14.81 -5.64 -8.09
N SER A 139 -13.64 -6.30 -8.03
CA SER A 139 -12.39 -5.65 -7.62
C SER A 139 -11.96 -4.53 -8.59
N VAL A 140 -12.18 -4.74 -9.89
CA VAL A 140 -11.91 -3.73 -10.92
C VAL A 140 -12.92 -2.60 -10.85
N ILE A 141 -14.22 -2.90 -10.75
CA ILE A 141 -15.26 -1.86 -10.71
C ILE A 141 -15.13 -0.98 -9.46
N SER A 142 -14.82 -1.56 -8.29
CA SER A 142 -14.63 -0.77 -7.06
C SER A 142 -13.47 0.22 -7.15
N ARG A 143 -12.49 -0.04 -8.03
CA ARG A 143 -11.33 0.83 -8.32
C ARG A 143 -11.54 1.76 -9.51
N SER A 144 -12.71 1.69 -10.18
CA SER A 144 -13.05 2.51 -11.34
C SER A 144 -13.69 3.86 -11.00
N VAL A 145 -13.99 4.13 -9.73
CA VAL A 145 -14.58 5.42 -9.33
C VAL A 145 -13.53 6.52 -9.48
N ALA A 146 -13.72 7.39 -10.48
CA ALA A 146 -12.86 8.54 -10.75
C ALA A 146 -13.69 9.75 -11.20
N ASP A 147 -13.15 10.94 -10.94
CA ASP A 147 -13.67 12.23 -11.41
C ASP A 147 -13.12 12.61 -12.80
N VAL A 148 -12.24 11.78 -13.36
CA VAL A 148 -11.58 11.95 -14.66
C VAL A 148 -11.81 10.72 -15.55
N PRO A 149 -11.69 10.85 -16.89
CA PRO A 149 -11.78 9.71 -17.79
C PRO A 149 -10.78 8.61 -17.42
N LEU A 150 -11.26 7.37 -17.38
CA LEU A 150 -10.43 6.21 -17.10
C LEU A 150 -9.70 5.74 -18.35
N GLY A 151 -8.48 5.26 -18.14
CA GLY A 151 -7.72 4.52 -19.14
C GLY A 151 -7.01 3.34 -18.49
N THR A 152 -6.56 2.39 -19.32
CA THR A 152 -5.79 1.24 -18.85
C THR A 152 -4.48 1.10 -19.58
N PHE A 153 -3.48 0.57 -18.88
CA PHE A 153 -2.33 -0.01 -19.55
C PHE A 153 -2.71 -1.39 -20.07
N LEU A 154 -2.56 -1.59 -21.38
CA LEU A 154 -2.85 -2.86 -22.05
C LEU A 154 -1.54 -3.45 -22.57
N SER A 155 -1.22 -4.65 -22.09
CA SER A 155 -0.17 -5.49 -22.67
C SER A 155 -0.79 -6.63 -23.48
N GLY A 156 0.03 -7.48 -24.09
CA GLY A 156 -0.44 -8.72 -24.72
C GLY A 156 -0.81 -9.83 -23.72
N GLY A 157 -0.71 -9.58 -22.42
CA GLY A 157 -0.98 -10.55 -21.36
C GLY A 157 -2.45 -10.58 -20.92
N VAL A 158 -2.84 -11.73 -20.37
CA VAL A 158 -4.21 -11.99 -19.91
C VAL A 158 -4.65 -11.05 -18.78
N ASP A 159 -3.78 -10.71 -17.83
CA ASP A 159 -4.14 -9.89 -16.67
C ASP A 159 -4.62 -8.49 -17.06
N SER A 160 -3.81 -7.77 -17.85
CA SER A 160 -4.17 -6.42 -18.32
C SER A 160 -5.36 -6.43 -19.28
N SER A 161 -5.54 -7.53 -20.02
CA SER A 161 -6.69 -7.74 -20.91
C SER A 161 -7.98 -7.90 -20.10
N ILE A 162 -7.95 -8.67 -19.01
CA ILE A 162 -9.10 -8.83 -18.11
C ILE A 162 -9.46 -7.49 -17.46
N VAL A 163 -8.49 -6.75 -16.92
CA VAL A 163 -8.75 -5.43 -16.32
C VAL A 163 -9.37 -4.46 -17.33
N SER A 164 -8.81 -4.39 -18.54
CA SER A 164 -9.32 -3.54 -19.61
C SER A 164 -10.72 -3.96 -20.05
N TRP A 165 -10.98 -5.26 -20.14
CA TRP A 165 -12.29 -5.79 -20.46
C TRP A 165 -13.32 -5.45 -19.38
N CYS A 166 -13.02 -5.68 -18.11
CA CYS A 166 -13.93 -5.36 -17.00
C CYS A 166 -14.30 -3.87 -16.99
N LEU A 167 -13.32 -2.98 -17.17
CA LEU A 167 -13.58 -1.55 -17.25
C LEU A 167 -14.44 -1.20 -18.47
N ALA A 168 -14.15 -1.78 -19.65
CA ALA A 168 -14.90 -1.53 -20.87
C ALA A 168 -16.38 -1.97 -20.76
N GLN A 169 -16.67 -3.06 -20.04
CA GLN A 169 -18.04 -3.52 -19.79
C GLN A 169 -18.84 -2.59 -18.87
N ASN A 170 -18.17 -1.87 -17.97
CA ASN A 170 -18.82 -1.02 -16.97
C ASN A 170 -18.83 0.47 -17.34
N SER A 171 -18.24 0.83 -18.49
CA SER A 171 -18.15 2.21 -18.95
C SER A 171 -19.16 2.48 -20.06
N ASN A 172 -19.89 3.60 -19.95
CA ASN A 172 -20.74 4.12 -21.02
C ASN A 172 -19.95 4.85 -22.12
N GLN A 173 -18.63 4.96 -21.95
CA GLN A 173 -17.72 5.64 -22.86
C GLN A 173 -16.58 4.71 -23.26
N GLN A 174 -16.03 4.93 -24.46
CA GLN A 174 -14.85 4.22 -24.92
C GLN A 174 -13.67 4.45 -23.97
N ILE A 175 -13.02 3.37 -23.56
CA ILE A 175 -11.83 3.43 -22.69
C ILE A 175 -10.58 3.54 -23.55
N ASN A 176 -9.70 4.46 -23.15
CA ASN A 176 -8.40 4.62 -23.77
C ASN A 176 -7.44 3.57 -23.22
N THR A 177 -6.81 2.81 -24.10
CA THR A 177 -5.78 1.83 -23.75
C THR A 177 -4.41 2.32 -24.22
N PHE A 178 -3.39 2.09 -23.40
CA PHE A 178 -2.03 2.53 -23.67
C PHE A 178 -1.07 1.35 -23.54
N SER A 179 -0.14 1.23 -24.49
CA SER A 179 0.91 0.21 -24.48
C SER A 179 2.28 0.88 -24.61
N ILE A 180 3.25 0.37 -23.86
CA ILE A 180 4.64 0.83 -23.93
C ILE A 180 5.47 -0.31 -24.51
N GLY A 181 6.24 0.00 -25.56
CA GLY A 181 7.19 -0.91 -26.18
C GLY A 181 8.56 -0.25 -26.29
N PHE A 182 9.61 -1.05 -26.29
CA PHE A 182 10.98 -0.59 -26.50
C PHE A 182 11.50 -1.18 -27.81
N GLU A 183 12.11 -0.35 -28.66
CA GLU A 183 12.86 -0.86 -29.81
C GLU A 183 14.08 -1.63 -29.30
N ASN A 184 14.04 -2.96 -29.41
CA ASN A 184 15.12 -3.93 -29.15
C ASN A 184 16.47 -3.33 -28.74
N LYS A 185 16.79 -3.32 -27.44
CA LYS A 185 18.18 -3.48 -27.00
C LYS A 185 18.41 -4.97 -26.76
N LYS A 186 19.20 -5.58 -27.64
CA LYS A 186 19.81 -6.90 -27.43
C LYS A 186 20.24 -7.01 -25.97
N ILE A 187 19.70 -8.00 -25.25
CA ILE A 187 20.25 -8.46 -23.98
C ILE A 187 21.54 -9.23 -24.27
#